data_AF-A0A353D4F9-F1
#
_entry.id   AF-A0A353D4F9-F1
#
_cell.length_a   1.000
_cell.length_b   1.000
_cell.length_c   1.000
_cell.angle_alpha   90.00
_cell.angle_beta   90.00
_cell.angle_gamma   90.00
#
_symmetry.space_group_name_H-M   'P 1'
#
loop_
_entity.id
_entity.type
_entity.pdbx_description
1 polymer ?
#
loop_
_entity_poly.entity_id
_entity_poly.type
_entity_poly.pdbx_seq_one_letter_code
_entity_poly.pdbx_strand_id
1 'polypeptide(L)' 'LVDEIRQVLSDAIKAGGTTLRDFSGTDGQPGYFSQSLFVYGRESEPCLQCGSPVKRRIIGQRSTFYCPVCQQ' A
#
# COMPACT_ATOMS: atom_id res chain seq x y z
N LEU A 1 -9.32 -1.96 -12.46
CA LEU A 1 -7.85 -2.00 -12.38
C LEU A 1 -7.21 -0.72 -12.92
N VAL A 2 -7.43 -0.36 -14.20
CA VAL A 2 -6.80 0.84 -14.79
C VAL A 2 -7.18 2.12 -14.04
N ASP A 3 -8.45 2.29 -13.68
CA ASP A 3 -8.91 3.48 -12.95
C ASP A 3 -8.34 3.55 -11.54
N GLU A 4 -8.37 2.43 -10.80
CA GLU A 4 -7.75 2.30 -9.48
C GLU A 4 -6.25 2.63 -9.50
N ILE A 5 -5.50 2.20 -10.53
CA ILE A 5 -4.08 2.55 -10.67
C ILE A 5 -3.91 4.07 -10.78
N ARG A 6 -4.70 4.73 -11.64
CA ARG A 6 -4.61 6.19 -11.82
C ARG A 6 -4.99 6.93 -10.55
N GLN A 7 -6.04 6.48 -9.88
CA GLN A 7 -6.53 7.09 -8.65
C GLN A 7 -5.50 6.98 -7.53
N VAL A 8 -5.00 5.76 -7.25
CA VAL A 8 -3.98 5.52 -6.22
C VAL A 8 -2.71 6.33 -6.49
N LEU A 9 -2.25 6.40 -7.74
CA LEU A 9 -1.08 7.20 -8.10
C LEU A 9 -1.32 8.71 -7.92
N SER A 10 -2.48 9.21 -8.34
CA SER A 10 -2.86 10.61 -8.14
C SER A 10 -2.89 10.96 -6.65
N ASP A 11 -3.51 10.12 -5.83
CA ASP A 11 -3.64 10.37 -4.40
C ASP A 11 -2.30 10.29 -3.68
N ALA A 12 -1.43 9.35 -4.09
CA ALA A 12 -0.05 9.28 -3.60
C ALA A 12 0.74 10.55 -3.95
N ILE A 13 0.64 11.06 -5.17
CA ILE A 13 1.31 12.30 -5.58
C ILE A 13 0.82 13.49 -4.73
N LYS A 14 -0.50 13.62 -4.53
CA LYS A 14 -1.09 14.67 -3.68
C LYS A 14 -0.62 14.59 -2.23
N ALA A 15 -0.40 13.38 -1.72
CA ALA A 15 0.07 13.13 -0.36
C ALA A 15 1.60 13.24 -0.17
N GLY A 16 2.34 13.67 -1.20
CA GLY A 16 3.80 13.77 -1.17
C GLY A 16 4.52 12.42 -1.28
N GLY A 17 3.83 11.39 -1.78
CA GLY A 17 4.35 10.03 -1.92
C GLY A 17 4.24 9.19 -0.64
N THR A 18 4.87 8.04 -0.66
CA THR A 18 4.97 7.13 0.50
C THR A 18 6.38 7.20 1.05
N THR A 19 6.57 7.72 2.26
CA THR A 19 7.84 7.51 2.96
C THR A 19 7.85 6.13 3.58
N LEU A 20 8.69 5.26 3.00
CA LEU A 20 9.01 3.95 3.55
C LEU A 20 10.41 4.02 4.14
N ARG A 21 10.50 3.98 5.47
CA ARG A 21 11.72 3.97 6.30
C ARG A 21 12.75 5.05 5.96
N ASP A 22 13.49 4.91 4.86
CA ASP A 22 14.70 5.66 4.56
C ASP A 22 14.53 6.64 3.37
N PHE A 23 13.32 6.79 2.82
CA PHE A 23 13.05 7.68 1.69
C PHE A 23 12.15 8.86 2.07
N SER A 24 12.73 10.05 2.20
CA SER A 24 12.04 11.35 2.32
C SER A 24 12.12 12.14 1.01
N GLY A 25 11.19 13.08 0.80
CA GLY A 25 11.17 13.94 -0.38
C GLY A 25 12.43 14.78 -0.54
N THR A 26 12.61 15.43 -1.69
CA THR A 26 13.76 16.33 -1.96
C THR A 26 13.83 17.52 -0.99
N ASP A 27 12.72 17.83 -0.32
CA ASP A 27 12.57 18.82 0.75
C ASP A 27 12.79 18.26 2.17
N GLY A 28 13.11 16.96 2.28
CA GLY A 28 13.32 16.25 3.53
C GLY A 28 12.04 15.87 4.28
N GLN A 29 10.85 16.21 3.76
CA GLN A 29 9.58 15.91 4.43
C GLN A 29 9.10 14.49 4.13
N PRO A 30 8.47 13.80 5.10
CA PRO A 30 7.92 12.47 4.88
C PRO A 30 6.63 12.55 4.05
N GLY A 31 6.49 11.68 3.05
CA GLY A 31 5.25 11.47 2.32
C GLY A 31 4.23 10.69 3.16
N TYR A 32 3.00 11.16 3.23
CA TYR A 32 1.96 10.65 4.14
C TYR A 32 1.13 9.49 3.58
N PHE A 33 1.36 9.07 2.33
CA PHE A 33 0.55 8.02 1.71
C PHE A 33 0.70 6.64 2.36
N SER A 34 1.71 6.44 3.21
CA SER A 34 1.88 5.20 4.00
C SER A 34 0.68 4.91 4.91
N GLN A 35 -0.02 5.95 5.37
CA GLN A 35 -1.23 5.84 6.19
C GLN A 35 -2.44 5.33 5.40
N SER A 36 -2.41 5.43 4.07
CA SER A 36 -3.51 5.02 3.17
C SER A 36 -3.30 3.62 2.59
N LEU A 37 -2.31 2.86 3.05
CA LEU A 37 -2.00 1.53 2.53
C LEU A 37 -3.00 0.48 3.06
N PHE A 38 -3.87 -0.02 2.18
CA PHE A 38 -4.88 -1.01 2.55
C PHE A 38 -4.28 -2.36 2.95
N VAL A 39 -3.20 -2.79 2.27
CA VAL A 39 -2.61 -4.13 2.45
C VAL A 39 -1.08 -4.14 2.59
N TYR A 40 -0.37 -3.17 2.00
CA TYR A 40 1.10 -3.22 1.95
C TYR A 40 1.72 -3.06 3.33
N GLY A 41 2.60 -4.00 3.71
CA GLY A 41 3.26 -4.01 5.03
C GLY A 41 2.37 -4.44 6.19
N ARG A 42 1.11 -4.81 5.93
CA ARG A 42 0.09 -5.14 6.93
C ARG A 42 -0.13 -6.65 7.06
N GLU A 43 0.91 -7.47 6.87
CA GLU A 43 0.79 -8.93 6.96
C GLU A 43 0.22 -9.36 8.32
N SER A 44 -0.75 -10.27 8.32
CA SER A 44 -1.50 -10.74 9.50
C SER A 44 -2.42 -9.71 10.16
N GLU A 45 -2.38 -8.44 9.76
CA GLU A 45 -3.35 -7.45 10.23
C GLU A 45 -4.72 -7.63 9.57
N PRO A 46 -5.81 -7.18 10.22
CA PRO A 46 -7.13 -7.22 9.62
C PRO A 46 -7.22 -6.32 8.38
N CYS A 47 -7.78 -6.84 7.29
CA CYS A 47 -8.14 -6.07 6.12
C CYS A 47 -9.12 -4.95 6.51
N LEU A 48 -8.87 -3.72 6.03
CA LEU A 48 -9.72 -2.56 6.35
C LEU A 48 -11.15 -2.67 5.81
N GLN A 49 -11.39 -3.59 4.86
CA GLN A 49 -12.70 -3.75 4.22
C GLN A 49 -13.53 -4.90 4.80
N CYS A 50 -12.92 -6.07 5.04
CA CYS A 50 -13.65 -7.28 5.46
C CYS A 50 -13.16 -7.90 6.78
N GLY A 51 -12.12 -7.35 7.40
CA GLY A 51 -11.55 -7.87 8.64
C GLY A 51 -10.72 -9.15 8.50
N SER A 52 -10.73 -9.85 7.36
CA SER A 52 -9.90 -11.06 7.19
C SER A 52 -8.41 -10.70 7.22
N PRO A 53 -7.53 -11.57 7.76
CA PRO A 53 -6.10 -11.29 7.81
C PRO A 53 -5.49 -11.09 6.41
N VAL A 54 -4.74 -10.01 6.24
CA VAL A 54 -3.96 -9.76 5.02
C VAL A 54 -2.85 -10.81 4.91
N LYS A 55 -2.69 -11.38 3.71
CA LYS A 55 -1.67 -12.38 3.41
C LYS A 55 -0.51 -11.75 2.65
N ARG A 56 0.68 -12.31 2.88
CA ARG A 56 1.87 -12.06 2.07
C ARG A 56 2.21 -13.29 1.24
N ARG A 57 2.61 -13.09 -0.01
CA ARG A 57 3.17 -14.11 -0.89
C ARG A 57 4.39 -13.55 -1.61
N ILE A 58 5.33 -14.41 -1.99
CA ILE A 58 6.42 -14.04 -2.90
C ILE A 58 6.00 -14.38 -4.33
N ILE A 59 6.03 -13.40 -5.21
CA ILE A 59 5.77 -13.54 -6.65
C ILE A 59 6.96 -12.93 -7.39
N GLY A 60 7.67 -13.72 -8.19
CA GLY A 60 8.84 -13.26 -8.94
C GLY A 60 9.89 -12.59 -8.05
N GLN A 61 10.21 -13.20 -6.90
CA GLN A 61 11.14 -12.68 -5.89
C GLN A 61 10.73 -11.35 -5.21
N ARG A 62 9.48 -10.90 -5.37
CA ARG A 62 8.95 -9.70 -4.71
C ARG A 62 7.84 -10.06 -3.71
N SER A 63 7.92 -9.46 -2.52
CA SER A 63 6.83 -9.55 -1.53
C SER A 63 5.58 -8.86 -2.10
N THR A 64 4.47 -9.59 -2.11
CA THR A 64 3.14 -9.12 -2.53
C THR A 64 2.19 -9.31 -1.36
N PHE A 65 1.41 -8.28 -1.03
CA PHE A 65 0.42 -8.30 0.04
C PHE A 65 -0.98 -8.18 -0.56
N TYR A 66 -1.92 -8.97 -0.04
CA TYR A 66 -3.29 -8.98 -0.56
C TYR A 66 -4.29 -9.51 0.48
N CYS A 67 -5.55 -9.12 0.34
CA CYS A 67 -6.65 -9.70 1.09
C CYS A 67 -7.22 -10.91 0.33
N PRO A 68 -7.22 -12.13 0.89
CA PRO A 68 -7.69 -13.33 0.18
C PRO A 68 -9.22 -13.37 -0.01
N VAL A 69 -9.97 -12.50 0.68
CA VAL A 69 -11.43 -12.41 0.56
C VAL A 69 -11.85 -11.33 -0.43
N CYS A 70 -11.21 -10.15 -0.38
CA CYS A 70 -11.57 -9.01 -1.23
C CYS A 70 -10.96 -9.06 -2.63
N GLN A 71 -9.88 -9.81 -2.85
CA GLN A 71 -9.16 -9.85 -4.11
C GLN A 71 -9.21 -11.26 -4.71
N GLN A 72 -9.82 -11.36 -5.89
CA GLN A 72 -9.94 -12.57 -6.72
C GLN A 72 -9.46 -12.28 -8.14
#